data_AF-A0A961EMC4-F1
#
_entry.id   AF-A0A961EMC4-F1
#
_cell.length_a   1.000
_cell.length_b   1.000
_cell.length_c   1.000
_cell.angle_alpha   90.00
_cell.angle_beta   90.00
_cell.angle_gamma   90.00
#
_symmetry.space_group_name_H-M   'P 1'
#
loop_
_entity.id
_entity.type
_entity.pdbx_description
1 polymer ?
#
loop_
_entity_poly.entity_id
_entity_poly.type
_entity_poly.pdbx_seq_one_letter_code
_entity_poly.pdbx_strand_id
1 'polypeptide(L)'
;MTRRVDVAAVVAGVRERSPRALARALSLVESGSPDAADLLAALGAPSSDRRAIVVGITGAPGVGKSTTKNAIVRELTSRGRVVGVLAVDPSSHFSGG
;
A
#
# COMPACT_ATOMS: atom_id res chain seq x y z
N MET A 1 27.85 -0.72 3.36
CA MET A 1 27.22 -0.13 4.56
C MET A 1 25.89 0.48 4.15
N THR A 2 24.78 -0.20 4.40
CA THR A 2 23.44 0.34 4.11
C THR A 2 23.14 1.46 5.10
N ARG A 3 22.94 2.69 4.60
CA ARG A 3 22.53 3.83 5.43
C ARG A 3 21.16 3.51 6.05
N ARG A 4 21.09 3.48 7.39
CA ARG A 4 19.81 3.32 8.10
C ARG A 4 18.83 4.41 7.70
N VAL A 5 17.57 4.03 7.54
CA VAL A 5 16.49 4.97 7.25
C VAL A 5 16.00 5.61 8.55
N ASP A 6 15.63 6.89 8.49
CA ASP A 6 14.90 7.53 9.56
C ASP A 6 13.45 7.03 9.57
N VAL A 7 13.20 5.96 10.34
CA VAL A 7 11.89 5.32 10.47
C VAL A 7 10.85 6.30 11.01
N ALA A 8 11.22 7.17 11.96
CA ALA A 8 10.28 8.12 12.56
C ALA A 8 9.75 9.12 11.53
N ALA A 9 10.65 9.65 10.68
CA ALA A 9 10.25 10.54 9.58
C ALA A 9 9.33 9.84 8.57
N VAL A 10 9.61 8.58 8.23
CA VAL A 10 8.75 7.79 7.33
C VAL A 10 7.36 7.59 7.94
N VAL A 11 7.28 7.20 9.22
CA VAL A 11 6.00 6.99 9.92
C VAL A 11 5.17 8.28 9.99
N ALA A 12 5.79 9.41 10.34
CA ALA A 12 5.13 10.71 10.37
C ALA A 12 4.55 11.05 8.98
N GLY A 13 5.36 10.91 7.93
CA GLY A 13 4.90 11.16 6.56
C GLY A 13 3.77 10.23 6.12
N VAL A 14 3.78 8.96 6.51
CA VAL A 14 2.66 8.02 6.21
C VAL A 14 1.38 8.49 6.89
N ARG A 15 1.44 8.92 8.16
CA ARG A 15 0.27 9.40 8.91
C ARG A 15 -0.32 10.68 8.29
N GLU A 16 0.53 11.53 7.73
CA GLU A 16 0.20 12.74 6.98
C GLU A 16 -0.20 12.48 5.51
N ARG A 17 -0.26 11.22 5.07
CA ARG A 17 -0.60 10.81 3.69
C ARG A 17 0.40 11.32 2.63
N SER A 18 1.67 11.48 2.99
CA SER A 18 2.74 11.83 2.06
C SER A 18 2.98 10.69 1.06
N PRO A 19 2.82 10.92 -0.26
CA PRO A 19 3.07 9.89 -1.27
C PRO A 19 4.50 9.35 -1.25
N ARG A 20 5.48 10.23 -0.96
CA ARG A 20 6.90 9.84 -0.89
C ARG A 20 7.18 8.94 0.32
N ALA A 21 6.61 9.27 1.48
CA ALA A 21 6.78 8.46 2.68
C ALA A 21 6.10 7.09 2.52
N LEU A 22 4.90 7.05 1.93
CA LEU A 22 4.21 5.80 1.62
C LEU A 22 5.00 4.92 0.65
N ALA A 23 5.51 5.50 -0.44
CA ALA A 23 6.36 4.76 -1.38
C ALA A 23 7.61 4.20 -0.69
N ARG A 24 8.27 5.00 0.15
CA ARG A 24 9.45 4.56 0.91
C ARG A 24 9.11 3.43 1.89
N ALA A 25 7.98 3.52 2.59
CA ALA A 25 7.51 2.49 3.49
C ALA A 25 7.26 1.17 2.75
N LEU A 26 6.55 1.22 1.61
CA LEU A 26 6.30 0.06 0.76
C LEU A 26 7.62 -0.58 0.29
N SER A 27 8.56 0.21 -0.24
CA SER A 27 9.85 -0.31 -0.69
C SER A 27 10.66 -0.95 0.44
N LEU A 28 10.61 -0.43 1.67
CA LEU A 28 11.31 -1.03 2.81
C LEU A 28 10.74 -2.39 3.18
N VAL A 29 9.41 -2.53 3.14
CA VAL A 29 8.72 -3.80 3.41
C VAL A 29 8.98 -4.80 2.29
N GLU A 30 8.84 -4.40 1.03
CA GLU A 30 9.03 -5.27 -0.14
C GLU A 30 10.46 -5.78 -0.29
N SER A 31 11.47 -4.97 0.07
CA SER A 31 12.88 -5.35 -0.02
C SER A 31 13.38 -6.19 1.17
N GLY A 32 12.54 -6.44 2.17
CA GLY A 32 12.96 -7.12 3.40
C GLY A 32 14.02 -6.33 4.18
N SER A 33 13.97 -5.00 4.13
CA SER A 33 14.93 -4.14 4.82
C SER A 33 15.01 -4.47 6.32
N PRO A 34 16.19 -4.40 6.95
CA PRO A 34 16.32 -4.53 8.41
C PRO A 34 15.43 -3.53 9.19
N ASP A 35 15.16 -2.36 8.60
CA ASP A 35 14.32 -1.31 9.20
C ASP A 35 12.80 -1.62 9.09
N ALA A 36 12.39 -2.66 8.37
CA ALA A 36 10.98 -2.95 8.10
C ALA A 36 10.20 -3.37 9.35
N ALA A 37 10.83 -4.15 10.24
CA ALA A 37 10.20 -4.58 11.49
C ALA A 37 9.89 -3.39 12.40
N ASP A 38 10.88 -2.49 12.58
CA ASP A 38 10.74 -1.27 13.38
C ASP A 38 9.69 -0.33 12.78
N LEU A 39 9.68 -0.20 11.45
CA LEU A 39 8.67 0.58 10.72
C LEU A 39 7.25 0.05 10.97
N LEU A 40 7.03 -1.25 10.83
CA LEU A 40 5.71 -1.87 11.05
C LEU A 40 5.27 -1.75 12.51
N ALA A 41 6.18 -1.95 13.47
CA ALA A 41 5.91 -1.76 14.89
C ALA A 41 5.52 -0.30 15.21
N ALA A 42 6.21 0.68 14.62
CA ALA A 42 5.93 2.10 14.83
C ALA A 42 4.64 2.59 14.15
N LEU A 43 4.26 1.99 13.01
CA LEU A 43 2.95 2.22 12.40
C LEU A 43 1.82 1.69 13.30
N GLY A 44 2.07 0.57 13.98
CA GLY A 44 1.15 -0.04 14.93
C GLY A 44 -0.03 -0.75 14.26
N ALA A 45 -0.89 -1.37 15.08
CA ALA A 45 -2.15 -1.91 14.59
C ALA A 45 -3.09 -0.76 14.17
N PRO A 46 -3.96 -0.97 13.16
CA PRO A 46 -4.99 -0.01 12.82
C PRO A 46 -5.83 0.33 14.06
N SER A 47 -5.92 1.61 14.38
CA SER A 47 -6.74 2.08 15.48
C SER A 47 -8.23 1.90 15.14
N SER A 48 -9.07 1.57 16.14
CA SER A 48 -10.48 1.22 15.96
C SER A 48 -11.36 2.34 15.38
N ASP A 49 -10.89 3.59 15.49
CA ASP A 49 -11.44 4.82 14.90
C ASP A 49 -11.06 4.99 13.42
N ARG A 50 -10.05 4.28 12.91
CA ARG A 50 -9.52 4.42 11.54
C ARG A 50 -9.74 3.15 10.74
N ARG A 51 -11.02 2.78 10.57
CA ARG A 51 -11.43 1.65 9.74
C ARG A 51 -11.52 2.05 8.26
N ALA A 52 -10.68 1.43 7.43
CA ALA A 52 -10.84 1.44 5.98
C ALA A 52 -11.74 0.28 5.55
N ILE A 53 -12.59 0.50 4.54
CA ILE A 53 -13.31 -0.58 3.88
C ILE A 53 -12.37 -1.19 2.85
N VAL A 54 -12.12 -2.50 2.96
CA VAL A 54 -11.28 -3.25 2.02
C VAL A 54 -12.18 -4.10 1.13
N VAL A 55 -12.05 -3.91 -0.19
CA VAL A 55 -12.86 -4.61 -1.20
C VAL A 55 -11.92 -5.33 -2.17
N GLY A 56 -12.09 -6.65 -2.28
CA GLY A 56 -11.40 -7.46 -3.29
C GLY A 56 -12.14 -7.42 -4.63
N ILE A 57 -11.44 -7.15 -5.73
CA ILE A 57 -11.98 -7.20 -7.09
C ILE A 57 -11.21 -8.26 -7.87
N THR A 58 -11.90 -9.30 -8.34
CA THR A 58 -11.32 -10.42 -9.10
C THR A 58 -12.16 -10.72 -10.36
N GLY A 59 -11.67 -11.60 -11.22
CA GLY A 59 -12.30 -12.00 -12.48
C GLY A 59 -11.30 -12.34 -13.58
N ALA A 60 -11.76 -12.96 -14.66
CA ALA A 60 -10.92 -13.39 -15.78
C ALA A 60 -10.18 -12.22 -16.48
N PRO A 61 -9.06 -12.46 -17.20
CA PRO A 61 -8.46 -11.46 -18.10
C PRO A 61 -9.50 -10.88 -19.08
N GLY A 62 -9.44 -9.59 -19.35
CA GLY A 62 -10.37 -8.94 -20.31
C GLY A 62 -11.78 -8.61 -19.79
N VAL A 63 -12.22 -9.11 -18.63
CA VAL A 63 -13.59 -8.86 -18.09
C VAL A 63 -13.89 -7.41 -17.67
N GLY A 64 -12.95 -6.48 -17.89
CA GLY A 64 -13.16 -5.06 -17.57
C GLY A 64 -12.93 -4.69 -16.10
N LYS A 65 -12.16 -5.49 -15.33
CA LYS A 65 -11.79 -5.18 -13.94
C LYS A 65 -11.18 -3.78 -13.80
N SER A 66 -10.23 -3.43 -14.66
CA SER A 66 -9.57 -2.11 -14.64
C SER A 66 -10.54 -0.98 -14.92
N THR A 67 -11.47 -1.15 -15.86
CA THR A 67 -12.52 -0.17 -16.16
C THR A 67 -13.43 0.04 -14.96
N THR A 68 -13.90 -1.05 -14.37
CA THR A 68 -14.79 -1.04 -13.19
C THR A 68 -14.10 -0.40 -11.98
N LYS A 69 -12.88 -0.83 -11.67
CA LYS A 69 -12.05 -0.25 -10.61
C LYS A 69 -11.86 1.25 -10.81
N ASN A 70 -11.52 1.68 -12.03
CA ASN A 70 -11.31 3.10 -12.35
C ASN A 70 -12.59 3.92 -12.14
N ALA A 71 -13.76 3.39 -12.53
CA ALA A 71 -15.04 4.05 -12.28
C ALA A 71 -15.33 4.18 -10.78
N ILE A 72 -15.15 3.11 -10.01
CA ILE A 72 -15.32 3.12 -8.54
C ILE A 72 -14.39 4.14 -7.88
N VAL A 73 -13.10 4.13 -8.23
CA VAL A 73 -12.12 5.07 -7.68
C VAL A 73 -12.55 6.51 -7.97
N ARG A 74 -12.89 6.82 -9.24
CA ARG A 74 -13.33 8.16 -9.64
C ARG A 74 -14.53 8.64 -8.83
N GLU A 75 -15.53 7.79 -8.66
CA GLU A 75 -16.75 8.11 -7.90
C GLU A 75 -16.48 8.32 -6.40
N LEU A 76 -15.61 7.52 -5.80
CA LEU A 76 -15.27 7.70 -4.39
C LEU A 76 -14.44 8.97 -4.18
N THR A 77 -13.49 9.24 -5.08
CA THR A 77 -12.68 10.45 -5.00
C THR A 77 -13.47 11.72 -5.27
N SER A 78 -14.47 11.70 -6.16
CA SER A 78 -15.35 12.85 -6.42
C SER A 78 -16.18 13.22 -5.18
N ARG A 79 -16.46 12.24 -4.32
CA ARG A 79 -17.09 12.41 -2.99
C ARG A 79 -16.10 12.78 -1.87
N GLY A 80 -14.86 13.16 -2.21
CA GLY A 80 -13.83 13.54 -1.24
C GLY A 80 -13.26 12.37 -0.42
N ARG A 81 -13.50 11.12 -0.82
CA ARG A 81 -12.94 9.96 -0.12
C ARG A 81 -11.50 9.70 -0.55
N VAL A 82 -10.68 9.26 0.40
CA VAL A 82 -9.31 8.79 0.12
C VAL A 82 -9.39 7.32 -0.25
N VAL A 83 -8.82 6.96 -1.40
CA VAL A 83 -8.85 5.60 -1.94
C VAL A 83 -7.41 5.13 -2.21
N GLY A 84 -7.07 3.95 -1.69
CA GLY A 84 -5.87 3.22 -2.05
C GLY A 84 -6.21 2.05 -2.96
N VAL A 85 -5.36 1.78 -3.95
CA VAL A 85 -5.49 0.63 -4.85
C VAL A 85 -4.22 -0.20 -4.74
N LEU A 86 -4.38 -1.46 -4.31
CA LEU A 86 -3.30 -2.44 -4.29
C LEU A 86 -3.59 -3.50 -5.35
N ALA A 87 -2.64 -3.68 -6.28
CA ALA A 87 -2.69 -4.78 -7.23
C ALA A 87 -1.92 -5.96 -6.65
N VAL A 88 -2.52 -7.16 -6.68
CA VAL A 88 -1.89 -8.42 -6.29
C VAL A 88 -1.82 -9.28 -7.54
N ASP A 89 -0.60 -9.57 -8.00
CA ASP A 89 -0.36 -10.43 -9.16
C ASP A 89 0.46 -11.66 -8.73
N PRO A 90 -0.16 -12.85 -8.66
CA PRO A 90 0.50 -14.06 -8.24
C PRO A 90 1.57 -14.56 -9.24
N SER A 91 1.66 -13.99 -10.45
CA SER A 91 2.56 -14.49 -11.51
C SER A 91 4.04 -14.07 -11.38
N SER A 92 4.42 -13.38 -10.30
CA SER A 92 5.81 -12.94 -10.07
C SER A 92 6.65 -14.00 -9.31
N HIS A 93 7.04 -15.04 -10.06
CA HIS A 93 8.23 -15.91 -9.95
C HIS A 93 8.35 -16.98 -8.84
N PHE A 94 8.06 -18.23 -9.25
CA PHE A 94 8.90 -19.40 -8.94
C PHE A 94 9.51 -19.89 -10.27
N SER A 95 10.54 -19.20 -10.77
CA SER A 95 11.40 -19.72 -11.85
C SER A 95 12.78 -20.01 -11.28
N GLY A 96 12.86 -21.10 -10.51
CA GLY A 96 14.13 -21.75 -10.22
C GLY A 96 14.58 -22.47 -11.48
N GLY A 97 15.65 -22.00 -12.09
CA GLY A 97 16.53 -22.86 -12.89
C GLY A 97 17.37 -23.74 -11.99
#